data_AF-A0A6M1TND8-F1
#
_entry.id   AF-A0A6M1TND8-F1
#
_cell.length_a   1.000
_cell.length_b   1.000
_cell.length_c   1.000
_cell.angle_alpha   90.00
_cell.angle_beta   90.00
_cell.angle_gamma   90.00
#
_symmetry.space_group_name_H-M   'P 1'
#
loop_
_entity.id
_entity.type
_entity.pdbx_description
1 polymer ?
#
loop_
_entity_poly.entity_id
_entity_poly.type
_entity_poly.pdbx_seq_one_letter_code
_entity_poly.pdbx_strand_id
1 'polypeptide(L)'
;MTALYLTALAASALLLTIAFRMERSAIRQRINGAGGLTLLAAFITSASATIPVAALAWWADGPTAAAIVLLISALWHLAAWRLALGRLQSLIAARAADPTKASP
;
A
#
# COMPACT_ATOMS: atom_id res chain seq x y z
N MET A 1 1.78 17.03 17.68
CA MET A 1 2.24 15.83 16.92
C MET A 1 1.13 15.11 16.17
N THR A 2 -0.11 15.10 16.66
CA THR A 2 -1.26 14.44 16.01
C THR A 2 -1.46 14.80 14.53
N ALA A 3 -1.36 16.08 14.16
CA ALA A 3 -1.49 16.52 12.77
C ALA A 3 -0.45 15.86 11.85
N LEU A 4 0.80 15.71 12.30
CA LEU A 4 1.89 15.07 11.55
C LEU A 4 1.63 13.58 11.32
N TYR A 5 1.05 12.89 12.31
CA TYR A 5 0.69 11.47 12.15
C TYR A 5 -0.47 11.28 11.18
N LEU A 6 -1.48 12.15 11.25
CA LEU A 6 -2.61 12.12 10.32
C LEU A 6 -2.18 12.42 8.89
N THR A 7 -1.28 13.39 8.67
CA THR A 7 -0.75 13.67 7.33
C THR A 7 0.13 12.53 6.82
N ALA A 8 0.95 11.90 7.67
CA ALA A 8 1.74 10.73 7.29
C ALA A 8 0.85 9.54 6.88
N LEU A 9 -0.20 9.26 7.64
CA LEU A 9 -1.21 8.23 7.31
C LEU A 9 -1.95 8.56 6.02
N ALA A 10 -2.39 9.81 5.85
CA ALA A 10 -3.08 10.25 4.63
C ALA A 10 -2.17 10.16 3.40
N ALA A 11 -0.90 10.56 3.52
CA ALA A 11 0.09 10.45 2.46
C ALA A 11 0.37 8.98 2.08
N SER A 12 0.51 8.10 3.08
CA SER A 12 0.61 6.65 2.88
C SER A 12 -0.61 6.09 2.14
N ALA A 13 -1.82 6.43 2.59
CA ALA A 13 -3.06 6.00 1.97
C ALA A 13 -3.17 6.47 0.51
N LEU A 14 -2.80 7.72 0.25
CA LEU A 14 -2.81 8.29 -1.09
C LEU A 14 -1.82 7.58 -2.01
N LEU A 15 -0.59 7.37 -1.55
CA LEU A 15 0.48 6.71 -2.31
C LEU A 15 0.10 5.26 -2.65
N LEU A 16 -0.40 4.49 -1.68
CA LEU A 16 -0.88 3.12 -1.92
C LEU A 16 -2.10 3.08 -2.86
N THR A 17 -3.00 4.06 -2.76
CA THR A 17 -4.17 4.14 -3.64
C THR A 17 -3.76 4.44 -5.08
N ILE A 18 -2.82 5.36 -5.29
CA ILE A 18 -2.31 5.68 -6.63
C ILE A 18 -1.61 4.45 -7.23
N ALA A 19 -0.73 3.80 -6.47
CA ALA A 19 -0.03 2.59 -6.92
C ALA A 19 -1.01 1.47 -7.29
N PHE A 20 -2.03 1.23 -6.46
CA PHE A 20 -3.09 0.27 -6.76
C PHE A 20 -3.87 0.64 -8.03
N ARG A 21 -4.15 1.91 -8.27
CA ARG A 21 -4.83 2.36 -9.50
C ARG A 21 -3.96 2.16 -10.74
N MET A 22 -2.66 2.40 -10.64
CA MET A 22 -1.69 2.16 -11.72
C MET A 22 -1.63 0.67 -12.07
N GLU A 23 -1.47 -0.20 -11.07
CA GLU A 23 -1.52 -1.66 -11.22
C GLU A 23 -2.82 -2.13 -11.86
N ARG A 24 -3.97 -1.67 -11.34
CA ARG A 24 -5.29 -2.00 -11.91
C ARG A 24 -5.44 -1.54 -13.35
N SER A 25 -4.81 -0.42 -13.74
CA SER A 25 -4.81 0.04 -15.14
C SER A 25 -3.95 -0.87 -16.01
N ALA A 26 -2.73 -1.19 -15.56
CA ALA A 26 -1.78 -2.03 -16.27
C ALA A 26 -2.33 -3.46 -16.51
N ILE A 27 -2.95 -4.06 -15.49
CA ILE A 27 -3.63 -5.37 -15.61
C ILE A 27 -4.77 -5.31 -16.65
N ARG A 28 -5.55 -4.22 -16.65
CA ARG A 28 -6.64 -4.04 -17.63
C ARG A 28 -6.11 -3.87 -19.06
N GLN A 29 -4.93 -3.28 -19.23
CA GLN A 29 -4.28 -3.04 -20.51
C GLN A 29 -3.33 -4.17 -20.94
N ARG A 30 -3.17 -5.23 -20.14
CA ARG A 30 -2.27 -6.38 -20.40
C ARG A 30 -0.81 -5.97 -20.67
N ILE A 31 -0.33 -4.93 -19.99
CA ILE A 31 1.08 -4.51 -20.11
C ILE A 31 1.96 -5.60 -19.49
N ASN A 32 2.92 -6.10 -20.26
CA ASN A 32 3.86 -7.12 -19.80
C ASN A 32 4.68 -6.56 -18.63
N GLY A 33 4.63 -7.21 -17.46
CA GLY A 33 5.21 -6.70 -16.21
C GLY A 33 4.20 -6.20 -15.16
N ALA A 34 2.89 -6.23 -15.43
CA ALA A 34 1.85 -5.99 -14.43
C ALA A 34 1.77 -7.14 -13.40
N GLY A 35 2.65 -7.12 -12.39
CA GLY A 35 2.84 -8.23 -11.45
C GLY A 35 2.85 -7.83 -9.96
N GLY A 36 2.33 -6.67 -9.59
CA GLY A 36 2.37 -6.21 -8.20
C GLY A 36 3.61 -5.39 -7.83
N LEU A 37 4.58 -5.22 -8.73
CA LEU A 37 5.86 -4.57 -8.44
C LEU A 37 5.67 -3.09 -8.07
N THR A 38 4.75 -2.38 -8.74
CA THR A 38 4.50 -0.97 -8.43
C THR A 38 3.87 -0.83 -7.05
N LEU A 39 2.93 -1.71 -6.72
CA LEU A 39 2.30 -1.74 -5.41
C LEU A 39 3.31 -2.12 -4.32
N LEU A 40 4.20 -3.09 -4.59
CA LEU A 40 5.25 -3.50 -3.67
C LEU A 40 6.24 -2.37 -3.39
N ALA A 41 6.72 -1.69 -4.44
CA ALA A 41 7.60 -0.55 -4.30
C ALA A 41 6.95 0.56 -3.45
N ALA A 42 5.70 0.91 -3.77
CA ALA A 42 4.93 1.88 -3.00
C ALA A 42 4.76 1.46 -1.53
N PHE A 43 4.53 0.18 -1.27
CA PHE A 43 4.41 -0.36 0.07
C PHE A 43 5.70 -0.24 0.87
N ILE A 44 6.84 -0.65 0.28
CA ILE A 44 8.15 -0.55 0.93
C ILE A 44 8.50 0.90 1.22
N THR A 45 8.30 1.80 0.25
CA THR A 45 8.56 3.24 0.43
C THR A 45 7.69 3.82 1.54
N SER A 46 6.40 3.51 1.56
CA SER A 46 5.46 3.97 2.59
C SER A 46 5.83 3.45 3.98
N ALA A 47 6.16 2.15 4.10
CA ALA A 47 6.57 1.56 5.37
C ALA A 47 7.87 2.19 5.88
N SER A 48 8.86 2.37 5.00
CA SER A 48 10.14 2.99 5.34
C SER A 48 10.00 4.44 5.79
N ALA A 49 9.07 5.19 5.20
CA ALA A 49 8.75 6.56 5.60
C ALA A 49 8.18 6.67 7.03
N THR A 50 7.75 5.55 7.64
CA THR A 50 7.33 5.54 9.05
C THR A 50 8.53 5.72 10.00
N ILE A 51 9.72 5.27 9.62
CA ILE A 51 10.93 5.33 10.46
C ILE A 51 11.25 6.77 10.91
N PRO A 52 11.35 7.78 10.02
CA PRO A 52 11.59 9.15 10.45
C PRO A 52 10.45 9.71 11.33
N VAL A 53 9.20 9.33 11.06
CA VAL A 53 8.04 9.74 11.88
C VAL A 53 8.14 9.16 13.30
N ALA A 54 8.56 7.90 13.43
CA ALA A 54 8.79 7.25 14.72
C ALA A 54 10.00 7.85 15.45
N ALA A 55 11.07 8.24 14.73
CA ALA A 55 12.22 8.93 15.32
C ALA A 55 11.82 10.30 15.90
N LEU A 56 10.98 11.07 15.20
CA LEU A 56 10.42 12.32 15.71
C LEU A 56 9.51 12.09 16.92
N ALA A 57 8.72 11.02 16.91
CA ALA A 57 7.89 10.62 18.03
C ALA A 57 8.73 10.28 19.27
N TRP A 58 9.82 9.55 19.08
CA TRP A 58 10.76 9.23 20.14
C TRP A 58 11.36 10.49 20.74
N TRP A 59 11.85 11.40 19.90
CA TRP A 59 12.52 12.61 20.35
C TRP A 59 11.61 13.53 21.17
N ALA A 60 10.33 13.66 20.80
CA ALA A 60 9.43 14.60 21.44
C ALA A 60 8.60 13.99 22.60
N ASP A 61 8.12 12.75 22.48
CA ASP A 61 7.20 12.13 23.44
C ASP A 61 7.77 10.85 24.09
N GLY A 62 9.01 10.45 23.73
CA GLY A 62 9.70 9.30 24.31
C GLY A 62 9.47 7.96 23.60
N PRO A 63 10.10 6.88 24.08
CA PRO A 63 10.16 5.60 23.38
C PRO A 63 8.80 4.91 23.25
N THR A 64 7.90 5.09 24.21
CA THR A 64 6.54 4.54 24.17
C THR A 64 5.74 5.12 23.01
N ALA A 65 5.86 6.42 22.74
CA ALA A 65 5.18 7.07 21.62
C ALA A 65 5.69 6.55 20.27
N ALA A 66 7.01 6.36 20.14
CA ALA A 66 7.60 5.75 18.95
C ALA A 66 7.11 4.31 18.73
N ALA A 67 7.01 3.51 19.79
CA ALA A 67 6.48 2.15 19.70
C ALA A 67 5.00 2.14 19.24
N ILE A 68 4.17 3.05 19.75
CA ILE A 68 2.77 3.21 19.33
C ILE A 68 2.69 3.59 17.84
N VAL A 69 3.50 4.55 17.38
CA VAL A 69 3.54 4.97 15.98
C VAL A 69 3.92 3.81 15.05
N LEU A 70 4.95 3.03 15.43
CA LEU A 70 5.37 1.86 14.67
C LEU A 70 4.28 0.78 14.64
N LEU A 71 3.62 0.52 15.78
CA LEU A 71 2.55 -0.46 15.87
C LEU A 71 1.35 -0.09 15.01
N ILE A 72 0.87 1.15 15.12
CA ILE A 72 -0.25 1.66 14.32
C ILE A 72 0.10 1.59 12.83
N SER A 73 1.31 2.01 12.46
CA SER A 73 1.75 1.95 11.07
C SER A 73 1.84 0.52 10.55
N ALA A 74 2.39 -0.42 11.33
CA ALA A 74 2.47 -1.82 10.96
C ALA A 74 1.07 -2.42 10.72
N LEU A 75 0.11 -2.13 11.61
CA LEU A 75 -1.29 -2.57 11.46
C LEU A 75 -1.95 -1.97 10.23
N TRP A 76 -1.75 -0.67 9.99
CA TRP A 76 -2.24 0.02 8.79
C TRP A 76 -1.71 -0.61 7.51
N HIS A 77 -0.39 -0.79 7.42
CA HIS A 77 0.27 -1.38 6.26
C HIS A 77 -0.20 -2.84 6.05
N LEU A 78 -0.30 -3.64 7.10
CA LEU A 78 -0.81 -5.01 6.99
C LEU A 78 -2.25 -5.04 6.44
N ALA A 79 -3.13 -4.18 6.95
CA ALA A 79 -4.51 -4.09 6.48
C ALA A 79 -4.58 -3.63 5.02
N ALA A 80 -3.85 -2.57 4.68
CA ALA A 80 -3.79 -2.04 3.31
C ALA A 80 -3.26 -3.07 2.32
N TRP A 81 -2.22 -3.82 2.69
CA TRP A 81 -1.64 -4.89 1.88
C TRP A 81 -2.63 -6.01 1.59
N ARG A 82 -3.31 -6.52 2.62
CA ARG A 82 -4.32 -7.59 2.47
C ARG A 82 -5.48 -7.14 1.57
N LEU A 83 -5.96 -5.91 1.76
CA LEU A 83 -7.02 -5.35 0.93
C LEU A 83 -6.60 -5.17 -0.53
N ALA A 84 -5.39 -4.65 -0.76
CA ALA A 84 -4.88 -4.43 -2.11
C ALA A 84 -4.65 -5.75 -2.85
N LEU A 85 -3.99 -6.74 -2.21
CA LEU A 85 -3.78 -8.06 -2.81
C LEU A 85 -5.10 -8.79 -3.09
N GLY A 86 -6.05 -8.78 -2.14
CA GLY A 86 -7.34 -9.44 -2.35
C GLY A 86 -8.11 -8.84 -3.53
N ARG A 87 -8.06 -7.52 -3.69
CA ARG A 87 -8.67 -6.83 -4.85
C ARG A 87 -7.93 -7.08 -6.16
N LEU A 88 -6.60 -7.19 -6.15
CA LEU A 88 -5.85 -7.52 -7.36
C LEU A 88 -6.11 -8.98 -7.79
N GLN A 89 -6.10 -9.92 -6.85
CA GLN A 89 -6.37 -11.34 -7.12
C GLN A 89 -7.79 -11.54 -7.69
N SER A 90 -8.80 -10.87 -7.15
CA SER A 90 -10.17 -10.96 -7.69
C SER A 90 -10.27 -10.37 -9.11
N LEU A 91 -9.54 -9.29 -9.41
CA LEU A 91 -9.47 -8.72 -10.76
C LEU A 91 -8.78 -9.66 -11.76
N ILE A 92 -7.70 -10.31 -11.34
CA ILE A 92 -6.98 -11.29 -12.17
C ILE A 92 -7.87 -12.51 -12.42
N ALA A 93 -8.50 -13.07 -11.37
CA ALA A 93 -9.41 -14.21 -11.49
C ALA A 93 -10.60 -13.90 -12.41
N ALA A 94 -11.24 -12.74 -12.25
CA ALA A 94 -12.33 -12.31 -13.12
C ALA A 94 -11.89 -12.15 -14.59
N ARG A 95 -10.63 -11.76 -14.84
CA ARG A 95 -10.08 -11.67 -16.19
C ARG A 95 -9.65 -13.00 -16.79
N ALA A 96 -9.21 -13.94 -15.97
CA ALA A 96 -8.88 -15.30 -16.39
C ALA A 96 -10.14 -16.12 -16.72
N ALA A 97 -11.24 -15.88 -15.99
CA ALA A 97 -12.50 -16.59 -16.17
C ALA A 97 -13.38 -16.04 -17.31
N ASP A 98 -13.02 -14.93 -17.95
CA ASP A 98 -13.79 -14.29 -19.03
C ASP A 98 -13.73 -15.13 -20.33
N PRO A 99 -14.79 -15.92 -20.65
CA PRO A 99 -14.74 -16.92 -21.72
C PRO A 99 -14.87 -16.30 -23.12
N THR A 100 -15.26 -15.02 -23.20
CA THR A 100 -15.39 -14.28 -24.47
C THR A 100 -14.05 -13.95 -25.14
N LYS A 101 -12.93 -14.30 -24.50
CA LYS A 101 -11.57 -14.04 -24.98
C LYS A 101 -10.69 -15.30 -24.98
N ALA A 102 -11.32 -16.48 -24.87
CA ALA A 102 -10.72 -17.76 -25.22
C ALA A 102 -10.96 -18.03 -26.72
N SER A 103 -10.25 -17.29 -27.56
CA SER A 103 -10.10 -17.63 -28.97
C SER A 103 -8.69 -17.21 -29.40
N PRO A 104 -8.01 -18.06 -30.19
CA PRO A 104 -6.56 -18.22 -30.26
C PRO A 104 -5.77 -16.96 -30.64
#